data_AF-A0A087TF59-F1
#
_entry.id   AF-A0A087TF59-F1
#
_cell.length_a   1.000
_cell.length_b   1.000
_cell.length_c   1.000
_cell.angle_alpha   90.00
_cell.angle_beta   90.00
_cell.angle_gamma   90.00
#
_symmetry.space_group_name_H-M   'P 1'
#
loop_
_entity.id
_entity.type
_entity.pdbx_description
1 polymer ?
#
loop_
_entity_poly.entity_id
_entity_poly.type
_entity_poly.pdbx_seq_one_letter_code
_entity_poly.pdbx_strand_id
1 'polypeptide(L)' 'MKYLRFDLKSTWTQHLESYKFSLFSDIWNKFIENCVISYKARENLVVDEQLFPSKARCKFIQYMSNKPNKFSVKF' A
#
# COMPACT_ATOMS: atom_id res chain seq x y z
N MET A 1 2.49 -7.38 17.92
CA MET A 1 2.18 -8.25 16.76
C MET A 1 3.47 -8.57 15.99
N LYS A 2 4.17 -9.66 16.31
CA LYS A 2 5.54 -9.93 15.80
C LYS A 2 5.60 -10.89 14.60
N TYR A 3 4.59 -11.75 14.44
CA TYR A 3 4.59 -12.87 13.49
C TYR A 3 3.58 -12.72 12.34
N LEU A 4 2.92 -11.57 12.21
CA LEU A 4 2.00 -11.35 11.11
C LEU A 4 2.77 -11.31 9.78
N ARG A 5 2.27 -12.07 8.81
CA ARG A 5 2.78 -12.18 7.45
C ARG A 5 1.60 -12.22 6.49
N PHE A 6 1.80 -11.67 5.30
CA PHE A 6 0.77 -11.51 4.28
C PHE A 6 1.15 -12.20 2.96
N ASP A 7 2.27 -12.93 2.96
CA ASP A 7 2.84 -13.62 1.81
C ASP A 7 3.61 -14.87 2.28
N LEU A 8 3.86 -15.79 1.35
CA LEU A 8 4.61 -17.02 1.53
C LEU A 8 6.10 -16.79 1.26
N LYS A 9 6.97 -17.15 2.21
CA LYS A 9 8.42 -16.92 2.07
C LYS A 9 9.03 -17.53 0.80
N SER A 10 8.45 -18.62 0.29
CA SER A 10 8.92 -19.32 -0.91
C SER A 10 8.78 -18.52 -2.20
N THR A 11 7.86 -17.56 -2.26
CA THR A 11 7.57 -16.75 -3.47
C THR A 11 8.37 -15.43 -3.49
N TRP A 12 9.05 -15.08 -2.39
CA TRP A 12 9.66 -13.75 -2.21
C TRP A 12 10.69 -13.40 -3.28
N THR A 13 11.57 -14.32 -3.65
CA THR A 13 12.65 -14.06 -4.62
C THR A 13 12.09 -13.65 -5.98
N GLN A 14 11.12 -14.41 -6.48
CA GLN A 14 10.47 -14.13 -7.76
C GLN A 14 9.67 -12.81 -7.74
N HIS A 15 8.97 -12.55 -6.63
CA HIS A 15 8.09 -11.38 -6.52
C HIS A 15 8.83 -10.06 -6.26
N LEU A 16 9.93 -10.09 -5.50
CA LEU A 16 10.71 -8.89 -5.17
C LEU A 16 11.58 -8.38 -6.32
N GLU A 17 11.87 -9.24 -7.31
CA GLU A 17 12.53 -8.82 -8.57
C GLU A 17 11.62 -7.93 -9.42
N SER A 18 10.31 -8.19 -9.39
CA SER A 18 9.34 -7.47 -10.22
C SER A 18 8.83 -6.19 -9.58
N TYR A 19 8.41 -6.24 -8.30
CA TYR A 19 7.76 -5.09 -7.65
C TYR A 19 7.97 -5.05 -6.13
N LYS A 20 8.22 -3.85 -5.59
CA LYS A 20 8.61 -3.65 -4.17
C LYS A 20 7.47 -3.88 -3.17
N PHE A 21 6.21 -3.81 -3.60
CA PHE A 21 5.01 -3.98 -2.76
C PHE A 21 4.40 -5.38 -2.89
N SER A 22 5.07 -6.28 -3.60
CA SER A 22 4.57 -7.64 -3.87
C SER A 22 4.28 -8.47 -2.61
N LEU A 23 5.02 -8.24 -1.52
CA LEU A 23 4.80 -8.94 -0.24
C LEU A 23 3.45 -8.61 0.44
N PHE A 24 2.70 -7.65 -0.09
CA PHE A 24 1.39 -7.23 0.43
C PHE A 24 0.32 -7.10 -0.67
N SER A 25 0.69 -7.25 -1.95
CA SER A 25 -0.19 -6.94 -3.08
C SER A 25 -1.44 -7.80 -3.11
N ASP A 26 -1.35 -9.08 -2.75
CA ASP A 26 -2.48 -10.01 -2.88
C ASP A 26 -3.64 -9.63 -1.97
N ILE A 27 -3.33 -9.27 -0.72
CA ILE A 27 -4.34 -8.83 0.24
C ILE A 27 -4.84 -7.43 -0.12
N TRP A 28 -3.94 -6.54 -0.57
CA TRP A 28 -4.31 -5.20 -1.00
C TRP A 28 -5.30 -5.23 -2.18
N ASN A 29 -5.06 -6.08 -3.17
CA ASN A 29 -5.93 -6.22 -4.33
C ASN A 29 -7.30 -6.79 -3.93
N LYS A 30 -7.33 -7.82 -3.08
CA LYS A 30 -8.59 -8.37 -2.54
C LYS A 30 -9.36 -7.32 -1.73
N PHE A 31 -8.66 -6.48 -0.97
CA PHE A 31 -9.27 -5.39 -0.23
C PHE A 31 -9.92 -4.36 -1.17
N ILE A 32 -9.21 -3.91 -2.21
CA ILE A 32 -9.75 -2.97 -3.21
C ILE A 32 -10.96 -3.58 -3.93
N GLU A 33 -10.84 -4.83 -4.38
CA GLU A 33 -11.93 -5.54 -5.06
C GLU A 33 -13.19 -5.58 -4.20
N ASN A 34 -13.03 -5.91 -2.91
CA ASN A 34 -14.13 -5.89 -1.97
C ASN A 34 -14.74 -4.49 -1.79
N CYS A 35 -13.93 -3.43 -1.74
CA CYS A 35 -14.42 -2.05 -1.68
C CYS A 35 -15.26 -1.68 -2.92
N VAL A 36 -14.80 -2.05 -4.11
CA VAL A 36 -15.50 -1.79 -5.39
C VAL A 36 -16.84 -2.53 -5.45
N ILE A 37 -16.87 -3.79 -5.03
CA ILE A 37 -18.11 -4.59 -5.04
C ILE A 37 -19.11 -4.10 -4.00
N SER A 38 -18.62 -3.60 -2.86
CA SER A 38 -19.47 -3.19 -1.73
C SER A 38 -20.17 -1.86 -1.92
N TYR A 39 -19.72 -1.00 -2.85
CA TYR A 39 -20.26 0.34 -3.00
C TYR A 39 -20.31 0.81 -4.46
N LYS A 40 -21.48 1.26 -4.90
CA LYS A 40 -21.66 1.92 -6.20
C LYS A 40 -21.51 3.44 -6.03
N ALA A 41 -20.43 3.98 -6.57
CA ALA A 41 -20.19 5.42 -6.60
C ALA A 41 -21.25 6.18 -7.42
N ARG A 42 -21.44 7.45 -7.06
CA ARG A 42 -22.26 8.42 -7.82
C ARG A 42 -21.36 9.32 -8.68
N GLU A 43 -21.96 10.28 -9.35
CA GLU A 43 -21.36 11.12 -10.40
C GLU A 43 -20.13 11.92 -9.94
N ASN A 44 -20.12 12.40 -8.70
CA ASN A 44 -19.04 13.25 -8.20
C ASN A 44 -18.03 12.43 -7.39
N LEU A 45 -16.91 12.08 -8.03
CA LEU A 45 -15.78 11.40 -7.41
C LEU A 45 -14.59 12.34 -7.31
N VAL A 46 -13.83 12.23 -6.22
CA VAL A 46 -12.59 12.99 -6.01
C VAL A 46 -11.44 12.00 -5.86
N VAL A 47 -10.35 12.26 -6.59
CA VAL A 47 -9.10 11.52 -6.48
C VAL A 47 -8.06 12.46 -5.90
N ASP A 48 -7.44 12.03 -4.80
CA ASP A 48 -6.35 12.75 -4.14
C ASP A 48 -5.37 11.73 -3.55
N GLU A 49 -4.19 12.20 -3.12
CA GLU A 49 -3.18 11.37 -2.50
C GLU A 49 -3.56 10.97 -1.06
N GLN A 50 -3.27 9.72 -0.69
CA GLN A 50 -3.34 9.29 0.70
C GLN A 50 -1.92 9.07 1.24
N LEU A 51 -1.61 9.72 2.37
CA LEU A 51 -0.31 9.65 3.01
C LEU A 51 -0.39 8.89 4.33
N PHE A 52 0.33 7.77 4.42
CA PHE A 52 0.49 7.02 5.67
C PHE A 52 1.85 7.34 6.28
N PRO A 53 1.91 8.08 7.41
CA PRO A 53 3.16 8.43 8.07
C PRO A 53 3.94 7.18 8.46
N SER A 54 5.22 7.12 8.09
CA SER A 54 6.07 6.00 8.45
C SER A 54 7.52 6.41 8.57
N LYS A 55 8.18 5.88 9.61
CA LYS A 55 9.63 5.96 9.81
C LYS A 55 10.30 4.60 9.62
N ALA A 56 9.57 3.60 9.12
CA ALA A 56 10.11 2.27 8.87
C ALA A 56 11.18 2.34 7.78
N ARG A 57 12.11 1.37 7.76
CA ARG A 57 13.01 1.22 6.62
C ARG A 57 12.25 0.53 5.49
N CYS A 58 11.69 1.31 4.57
CA CYS A 58 10.89 0.80 3.46
C CYS A 58 11.30 1.48 2.14
N LYS A 59 11.36 0.69 1.06
CA LYS A 59 11.89 1.11 -0.25
C LYS A 59 11.02 2.13 -1.02
N PHE A 60 9.82 2.42 -0.51
CA PHE A 60 8.82 3.28 -1.15
C PHE A 60 8.27 4.36 -0.22
N ILE A 61 8.99 4.68 0.87
CA ILE A 61 8.70 5.89 1.64
C ILE A 61 9.17 7.11 0.84
N GLN A 62 8.34 8.14 0.82
CA GLN A 62 8.60 9.41 0.17
C GLN A 62 8.75 10.53 1.19
N TYR A 63 9.65 11.46 0.90
CA TYR A 63 9.78 12.70 1.65
C TYR A 63 8.92 13.81 1.00
N MET A 64 8.11 14.50 1.80
CA MET A 64 7.26 15.61 1.36
C MET A 64 7.39 16.79 2.33
N SER A 65 8.15 17.82 1.93
CA SER A 65 8.49 18.97 2.77
C SER A 65 7.27 19.75 3.26
N ASN A 66 6.22 19.81 2.44
CA ASN A 66 5.04 20.65 2.66
C ASN A 66 3.94 19.94 3.45
N LYS A 67 4.17 18.69 3.87
CA LYS A 67 3.20 17.89 4.64
C LYS A 67 3.66 17.82 6.10
N PRO A 68 2.72 17.78 7.07
CA PRO A 68 3.05 17.71 8.49
C PRO A 68 3.89 16.47 8.82
N ASN A 69 3.54 15.33 8.21
CA ASN A 69 4.32 14.10 8.28
C ASN A 69 5.21 13.98 7.04
N LYS A 70 6.47 14.39 7.19
CA LYS A 70 7.40 14.50 6.07
C LYS A 70 7.77 13.17 5.44
N PHE A 71 7.74 12.06 6.17
CA PHE A 71 8.05 10.73 5.63
C PHE A 71 6.79 9.87 5.65
N SER A 72 6.30 9.51 4.46
CA SER A 72 5.06 8.77 4.33
C SER A 72 5.13 7.74 3.20
N VAL A 73 4.34 6.68 3.32
CA VAL A 73 3.95 5.86 2.17
C VAL A 73 2.81 6.60 1.47
N LYS A 74 2.99 6.88 0.19
CA LYS A 74 2.00 7.54 -0.65
C LYS A 74 1.25 6.50 -1.49
N PHE A 75 -0.08 6.58 -1.49
CA PHE A 75 -0.98 5.86 -2.38
C PHE A 75 -1.74 6.85 -3.26
#